data_AF-A0AAN0IXW9-F1
#
_entry.id   AF-A0AAN0IXW9-F1
#
_cell.length_a   1.000
_cell.length_b   1.000
_cell.length_c   1.000
_cell.angle_alpha   90.00
_cell.angle_beta   90.00
_cell.angle_gamma   90.00
#
_symmetry.space_group_name_H-M   'P 1'
#
loop_
_entity.id
_entity.type
_entity.pdbx_description
1 polymer ?
#
loop_
_entity_poly.entity_id
_entity_poly.type
_entity_poly.pdbx_seq_one_letter_code
_entity_poly.pdbx_strand_id
1 'polypeptide(L)'
;MIKVVEEVDAYTLTPNNALHIRANCNFTDQFGRGRRIGEEWLVKYDDTESYIPDVTEEVVNEVQLTVLSHHQYCVVVNPLGDDGRPRLGCRELRKGPKTFFLHPGEKFERGIQDAIILESDEALLVTAQEEFDDITEDGSKVHRTPGDRWMIHGPTDYIPRTEIGNIQRRKATPLNENEGIYVRNVQSGQVNQYSTV
;
A
#
# COMPACT_ATOMS: atom_id res chain seq x y z
N MET A 1 -17.57 -48.28 19.06
CA MET A 1 -17.69 -48.39 17.59
C MET A 1 -17.21 -47.07 17.02
N ILE A 2 -16.05 -47.04 16.37
CA ILE A 2 -15.51 -45.83 15.73
C ILE A 2 -16.03 -45.86 14.29
N LYS A 3 -16.63 -44.75 13.84
CA LYS A 3 -17.16 -44.61 12.48
C LYS A 3 -16.35 -43.54 11.77
N VAL A 4 -15.76 -43.88 10.64
CA VAL A 4 -15.13 -42.90 9.75
C VAL A 4 -16.25 -42.04 9.17
N VAL A 5 -16.13 -40.73 9.33
CA VAL A 5 -17.14 -39.77 8.87
C VAL A 5 -16.73 -39.17 7.53
N GLU A 6 -15.45 -38.79 7.39
CA GLU A 6 -14.90 -38.12 6.22
C GLU A 6 -13.39 -38.34 6.14
N GLU A 7 -12.85 -38.34 4.92
CA GLU A 7 -11.40 -38.28 4.65
C GLU A 7 -11.09 -36.86 4.17
N VAL A 8 -10.10 -36.21 4.78
CA VAL A 8 -9.69 -34.84 4.45
C VAL A 8 -8.27 -34.89 3.89
N ASP A 9 -8.11 -34.35 2.68
CA ASP A 9 -6.80 -34.22 2.04
C ASP A 9 -5.97 -33.10 2.69
N ALA A 10 -4.65 -33.30 2.74
CA ALA A 10 -3.72 -32.28 3.20
C ALA A 10 -3.59 -31.16 2.16
N TYR A 11 -3.55 -29.91 2.63
CA TYR A 11 -3.22 -28.76 1.81
C TYR A 11 -1.72 -28.64 1.66
N THR A 12 -1.24 -28.53 0.42
CA THR A 12 0.17 -28.30 0.12
C THR A 12 0.47 -26.81 0.07
N LEU A 13 1.32 -26.35 0.98
CA LEU A 13 1.81 -24.98 1.05
C LEU A 13 3.09 -24.83 0.22
N THR A 14 3.26 -23.66 -0.35
CA THR A 14 4.38 -23.21 -1.16
C THR A 14 4.78 -21.81 -0.70
N PRO A 15 5.98 -21.31 -1.03
CA PRO A 15 6.36 -19.94 -0.70
C PRO A 15 5.43 -18.87 -1.29
N ASN A 16 4.60 -19.23 -2.28
CA ASN A 16 3.69 -18.32 -2.98
C ASN A 16 2.25 -18.37 -2.47
N ASN A 17 1.92 -19.26 -1.53
CA ASN A 17 0.57 -19.34 -0.96
C ASN A 17 0.62 -19.50 0.58
N ALA A 18 -0.49 -19.16 1.20
CA ALA A 18 -0.74 -19.34 2.63
C ALA A 18 -2.19 -19.75 2.83
N LEU A 19 -2.49 -20.44 3.92
CA LEU A 19 -3.86 -20.78 4.30
C LEU A 19 -4.38 -19.78 5.31
N HIS A 20 -5.56 -19.22 5.05
CA HIS A 20 -6.33 -18.45 6.02
C HIS A 20 -7.21 -19.39 6.82
N ILE A 21 -6.87 -19.54 8.10
CA ILE A 21 -7.57 -20.41 9.04
C ILE A 21 -8.36 -19.58 10.05
N ARG A 22 -9.52 -20.09 10.46
CA ARG A 22 -10.33 -19.58 11.57
C ARG A 22 -10.55 -20.67 12.62
N ALA A 23 -10.48 -20.29 13.89
CA ALA A 23 -10.77 -21.20 15.01
C ALA A 23 -12.29 -21.29 15.27
N ASN A 24 -12.83 -22.50 15.30
CA ASN A 24 -14.24 -22.76 15.65
C ASN A 24 -14.50 -22.89 17.15
N CYS A 25 -13.45 -23.13 17.94
CA CYS A 25 -13.52 -23.15 19.41
C CYS A 25 -12.20 -22.66 20.03
N ASN A 26 -12.13 -22.59 21.36
CA ASN A 26 -10.88 -22.31 22.06
C ASN A 26 -10.06 -23.61 22.13
N PHE A 27 -8.82 -23.59 21.63
CA PHE A 27 -7.90 -24.74 21.69
C PHE A 27 -6.46 -24.26 21.59
N THR A 28 -5.51 -25.19 21.69
CA THR A 28 -4.09 -24.91 21.42
C THR A 28 -3.74 -25.55 20.08
N ASP A 29 -3.23 -24.75 19.14
CA ASP A 29 -2.86 -25.24 17.81
C ASP A 29 -1.66 -26.19 17.85
N GLN A 30 -1.39 -26.86 16.72
CA GLN A 30 -0.25 -27.78 16.59
C GLN A 30 1.12 -27.10 16.78
N PHE A 31 1.18 -25.77 16.75
CA PHE A 31 2.37 -24.96 16.97
C PHE A 31 2.49 -24.46 18.43
N GLY A 32 1.58 -24.91 19.32
CA GLY A 32 1.59 -24.56 20.74
C GLY A 32 1.00 -23.19 21.07
N ARG A 33 0.32 -22.51 20.13
CA ARG A 33 -0.32 -21.21 20.36
C ARG A 33 -1.78 -21.41 20.77
N GLY A 34 -2.19 -20.72 21.85
CA GLY A 34 -3.58 -20.71 22.29
C GLY A 34 -4.44 -19.87 21.33
N ARG A 35 -5.41 -20.51 20.68
CA ARG A 35 -6.37 -19.89 19.76
C ARG A 35 -7.71 -19.71 20.43
N ARG A 36 -8.34 -18.56 20.18
CA ARG A 36 -9.70 -18.26 20.65
C ARG A 36 -10.71 -18.48 19.53
N ILE A 37 -11.94 -18.82 19.90
CA ILE A 37 -13.06 -18.92 18.95
C ILE A 37 -13.18 -17.63 18.11
N GLY A 38 -13.30 -17.80 16.80
CA GLY A 38 -13.35 -16.72 15.82
C GLY A 38 -12.03 -16.02 15.53
N GLU A 39 -10.92 -16.41 16.19
CA GLU A 39 -9.59 -15.91 15.84
C GLU A 39 -9.20 -16.41 14.45
N GLU A 40 -8.61 -15.53 13.65
CA GLU A 40 -8.17 -15.83 12.29
C GLU A 40 -6.65 -15.61 12.16
N TRP A 41 -5.97 -16.50 11.44
CA TRP A 41 -4.53 -16.41 11.20
C TRP A 41 -4.14 -16.98 9.83
N LEU A 42 -2.87 -16.75 9.46
CA LEU A 42 -2.26 -17.36 8.29
C LEU A 42 -1.32 -18.49 8.72
N VAL A 43 -1.42 -19.62 8.04
CA VAL A 43 -0.41 -20.68 8.03
C VAL A 43 0.40 -20.55 6.74
N LYS A 44 1.70 -20.36 6.87
CA LYS A 44 2.62 -20.15 5.73
C LYS A 44 3.51 -21.37 5.54
N TYR A 45 4.19 -21.42 4.40
CA TYR A 45 5.21 -22.42 4.12
C TYR A 45 6.31 -22.50 5.19
N ASP A 46 6.70 -21.36 5.77
CA ASP A 46 7.70 -21.31 6.86
C ASP A 46 7.26 -22.04 8.13
N ASP A 47 5.94 -22.22 8.32
CA ASP A 47 5.36 -22.90 9.47
C ASP A 47 5.24 -24.41 9.20
N THR A 48 4.76 -24.82 8.01
CA THR A 48 4.72 -26.22 7.55
C THR A 48 4.55 -26.31 6.03
N GLU A 49 5.06 -27.38 5.40
CA GLU A 49 4.92 -27.65 3.97
C GLU A 49 3.55 -28.25 3.61
N SER A 50 2.97 -29.03 4.52
CA SER A 50 1.62 -29.58 4.37
C SER A 50 0.82 -29.32 5.65
N TYR A 51 -0.44 -28.94 5.47
CA TYR A 51 -1.35 -28.61 6.57
C TYR A 51 -2.63 -29.42 6.45
N ILE A 52 -2.97 -30.15 7.52
CA ILE A 52 -4.24 -30.85 7.64
C ILE A 52 -5.03 -30.13 8.73
N PRO A 53 -6.12 -29.41 8.37
CA PRO A 53 -6.97 -28.75 9.34
C PRO A 53 -7.60 -29.76 10.30
N ASP A 54 -7.59 -29.45 11.59
CA ASP A 54 -8.32 -30.24 12.59
C ASP A 54 -9.81 -29.86 12.59
N VAL A 55 -10.66 -30.65 13.25
CA VAL A 55 -12.11 -30.41 13.36
C VAL A 55 -12.43 -29.09 14.09
N THR A 56 -11.48 -28.56 14.86
CA THR A 56 -11.57 -27.28 15.56
C THR A 56 -11.21 -26.08 14.69
N GLU A 57 -10.76 -26.32 13.46
CA GLU A 57 -10.28 -25.32 12.52
C GLU A 57 -11.15 -25.28 11.26
N GLU A 58 -11.23 -24.12 10.66
CA GLU A 58 -11.94 -23.91 9.40
C GLU A 58 -10.99 -23.21 8.42
N VAL A 59 -10.83 -23.79 7.23
CA VAL A 59 -10.12 -23.13 6.13
C VAL A 59 -11.08 -22.13 5.49
N VAL A 60 -10.79 -20.84 5.67
CA VAL A 60 -11.62 -19.75 5.13
C VAL A 60 -11.26 -19.49 3.67
N ASN A 61 -9.98 -19.43 3.34
CA ASN A 61 -9.50 -19.19 1.98
C ASN A 61 -8.01 -19.55 1.80
N GLU A 62 -7.57 -19.67 0.55
CA GLU A 62 -6.16 -19.66 0.17
C GLU A 62 -5.72 -18.24 -0.20
N VAL A 63 -4.63 -17.77 0.41
CA VAL A 63 -4.08 -16.43 0.20
C VAL A 63 -2.83 -16.52 -0.66
N GLN A 64 -2.82 -15.79 -1.77
CA GLN A 64 -1.67 -15.74 -2.67
C GLN A 64 -0.66 -14.67 -2.22
N LEU A 65 0.62 -14.94 -2.47
CA LEU A 65 1.71 -14.01 -2.18
C LEU A 65 1.57 -12.75 -3.03
N THR A 66 1.51 -11.61 -2.37
CA THR A 66 1.55 -10.31 -3.04
C THR A 66 3.00 -9.91 -3.26
N VAL A 67 3.35 -9.61 -4.51
CA VAL A 67 4.68 -9.18 -4.91
C VAL A 67 4.59 -7.75 -5.46
N LEU A 68 5.30 -6.82 -4.82
CA LEU A 68 5.48 -5.45 -5.31
C LEU A 68 6.88 -5.30 -5.90
N SER A 69 6.97 -4.87 -7.15
CA SER A 69 8.23 -4.50 -7.81
C SER A 69 8.71 -3.09 -7.40
N HIS A 70 9.89 -2.67 -7.85
CA HIS A 70 10.52 -1.39 -7.48
C HIS A 70 9.64 -0.16 -7.73
N HIS A 71 8.86 -0.15 -8.81
CA HIS A 71 7.98 0.97 -9.18
C HIS A 71 6.52 0.67 -8.86
N GLN A 72 6.25 -0.19 -7.88
CA GLN A 72 4.89 -0.53 -7.49
C GLN A 72 4.64 -0.25 -6.01
N TYR A 73 3.38 0.08 -5.74
CA TYR A 73 2.90 0.31 -4.40
C TYR A 73 1.45 -0.17 -4.28
N CYS A 74 0.99 -0.30 -3.05
CA CYS A 74 -0.42 -0.51 -2.77
C CYS A 74 -0.79 0.20 -1.46
N VAL A 75 -2.07 0.48 -1.30
CA VAL A 75 -2.63 0.97 -0.04
C VAL A 75 -3.48 -0.13 0.56
N VAL A 76 -3.11 -0.53 1.78
CA VAL A 76 -3.79 -1.57 2.55
C VAL A 76 -4.68 -0.91 3.60
N VAL A 77 -5.95 -1.32 3.63
CA VAL A 77 -6.95 -0.88 4.61
C VAL A 77 -7.02 -1.88 5.75
N ASN A 78 -7.20 -1.38 6.98
CA ASN A 78 -7.21 -2.15 8.21
C ASN A 78 -5.91 -2.95 8.45
N PRO A 79 -4.73 -2.33 8.28
CA PRO A 79 -3.46 -3.03 8.48
C PRO A 79 -3.35 -3.57 9.91
N LEU A 80 -2.73 -4.74 10.07
CA LEU A 80 -2.42 -5.22 11.40
C LEU A 80 -1.40 -4.31 12.10
N GLY A 81 -1.64 -4.05 13.38
CA GLY A 81 -0.66 -3.44 14.27
C GLY A 81 0.36 -4.46 14.78
N ASP A 82 1.40 -3.95 15.44
CA ASP A 82 2.44 -4.76 16.09
C ASP A 82 1.88 -5.66 17.22
N ASP A 83 0.70 -5.32 17.72
CA ASP A 83 -0.04 -6.05 18.75
C ASP A 83 -0.82 -7.25 18.20
N GLY A 84 -0.77 -7.50 16.89
CA GLY A 84 -1.51 -8.58 16.24
C GLY A 84 -2.99 -8.27 16.05
N ARG A 85 -3.42 -7.00 16.17
CA ARG A 85 -4.82 -6.61 15.99
C ARG A 85 -5.00 -5.70 14.76
N PRO A 86 -6.13 -5.83 14.03
CA PRO A 86 -6.41 -4.97 12.89
C PRO A 86 -6.72 -3.54 13.32
N ARG A 87 -6.03 -2.56 12.72
CA ARG A 87 -6.28 -1.13 12.95
C ARG A 87 -7.41 -0.64 12.06
N LEU A 88 -8.64 -0.83 12.52
CA LEU A 88 -9.85 -0.54 11.75
C LEU A 88 -9.92 0.94 11.32
N GLY A 89 -10.18 1.17 10.03
CA GLY A 89 -10.29 2.50 9.44
C GLY A 89 -8.94 3.15 9.08
N CYS A 90 -7.82 2.54 9.46
CA CYS A 90 -6.49 3.04 9.07
C CYS A 90 -6.10 2.54 7.67
N ARG A 91 -5.24 3.33 7.01
CA ARG A 91 -4.63 3.02 5.72
C ARG A 91 -3.12 2.95 5.89
N GLU A 92 -2.49 2.01 5.20
CA GLU A 92 -1.02 1.87 5.17
C GLU A 92 -0.53 1.79 3.73
N LEU A 93 0.38 2.70 3.38
CA LEU A 93 1.08 2.67 2.10
C LEU A 93 2.25 1.69 2.16
N ARG A 94 2.20 0.63 1.35
CA ARG A 94 3.30 -0.33 1.17
C ARG A 94 3.95 -0.09 -0.19
N LYS A 95 5.25 0.19 -0.20
CA LYS A 95 6.06 0.44 -1.41
C LYS A 95 6.97 -0.76 -1.67
N GLY A 96 7.21 -1.08 -2.93
CA GLY A 96 8.16 -2.13 -3.32
C GLY A 96 9.63 -1.69 -3.26
N PRO A 97 10.58 -2.62 -3.47
CA PRO A 97 10.37 -4.05 -3.66
C PRO A 97 9.98 -4.74 -2.35
N LYS A 98 8.84 -5.44 -2.33
CA LYS A 98 8.34 -6.09 -1.10
C LYS A 98 7.45 -7.27 -1.45
N THR A 99 7.59 -8.37 -0.73
CA THR A 99 6.71 -9.54 -0.80
C THR A 99 6.01 -9.73 0.54
N PHE A 100 4.71 -9.97 0.53
CA PHE A 100 3.92 -10.18 1.74
C PHE A 100 2.59 -10.88 1.43
N PHE A 101 1.97 -11.45 2.45
CA PHE A 101 0.57 -11.91 2.38
C PHE A 101 -0.33 -10.85 3.01
N LEU A 102 -1.54 -10.69 2.48
CA LEU A 102 -2.56 -9.93 3.20
C LEU A 102 -3.04 -10.75 4.38
N HIS A 103 -2.99 -10.13 5.56
CA HIS A 103 -3.50 -10.78 6.76
C HIS A 103 -5.03 -10.77 6.81
N PRO A 104 -5.64 -11.63 7.66
CA PRO A 104 -7.08 -11.62 7.87
C PRO A 104 -7.60 -10.22 8.23
N GLY A 105 -8.59 -9.75 7.47
CA GLY A 105 -9.17 -8.41 7.60
C GLY A 105 -8.48 -7.30 6.79
N GLU A 106 -7.24 -7.51 6.31
CA GLU A 106 -6.57 -6.59 5.41
C GLU A 106 -7.17 -6.67 4.00
N LYS A 107 -7.31 -5.51 3.36
CA LYS A 107 -7.78 -5.42 1.97
C LYS A 107 -7.02 -4.34 1.21
N PHE A 108 -6.83 -4.53 -0.09
CA PHE A 108 -6.35 -3.45 -0.94
C PHE A 108 -7.46 -2.39 -1.12
N GLU A 109 -7.08 -1.12 -1.04
CA GLU A 109 -7.99 -0.03 -1.36
C GLU A 109 -8.23 0.07 -2.88
N ARG A 110 -7.16 -0.03 -3.67
CA ARG A 110 -7.18 0.12 -5.15
C ARG A 110 -6.30 -0.89 -5.88
N GLY A 111 -6.02 -2.02 -5.24
CA GLY A 111 -5.08 -3.04 -5.76
C GLY A 111 -3.62 -2.57 -5.77
N ILE A 112 -2.81 -3.25 -6.59
CA ILE A 112 -1.41 -2.88 -6.86
C ILE A 112 -1.41 -1.78 -7.92
N GLN A 113 -0.66 -0.70 -7.67
CA GLN A 113 -0.56 0.48 -8.51
C GLN A 113 0.90 0.74 -8.87
N ASP A 114 1.14 1.30 -10.05
CA ASP A 114 2.46 1.69 -10.50
C ASP A 114 2.79 3.14 -10.08
N ALA A 115 4.05 3.40 -9.78
CA ALA A 115 4.58 4.72 -9.48
C ALA A 115 4.47 5.64 -10.71
N ILE A 116 4.30 6.93 -10.45
CA ILE A 116 4.23 7.93 -11.52
C ILE A 116 5.65 8.31 -11.92
N ILE A 117 6.07 7.86 -13.09
CA ILE A 117 7.39 8.19 -13.65
C ILE A 117 7.32 9.58 -14.28
N LEU A 118 8.19 10.49 -13.81
CA LEU A 118 8.35 11.84 -14.34
C LEU A 118 9.66 11.96 -15.10
N GLU A 119 9.60 12.43 -16.34
CA GLU A 119 10.76 12.79 -17.13
C GLU A 119 11.34 14.16 -16.69
N SER A 120 12.52 14.53 -17.19
CA SER A 120 13.19 15.78 -16.81
C SER A 120 12.44 17.05 -17.23
N ASP A 121 11.51 16.95 -18.19
CA ASP A 121 10.64 18.06 -18.61
C ASP A 121 9.22 17.95 -18.02
N GLU A 122 9.00 17.08 -17.03
CA GLU A 122 7.71 16.86 -16.41
C GLU A 122 7.70 17.21 -14.92
N ALA A 123 6.52 17.55 -14.43
CA ALA A 123 6.28 17.81 -13.02
C ALA A 123 4.86 17.40 -12.61
N LEU A 124 4.68 17.10 -11.33
CA LEU A 124 3.35 16.93 -10.72
C LEU A 124 3.02 18.13 -9.85
N LEU A 125 1.89 18.76 -10.11
CA LEU A 125 1.26 19.66 -9.15
C LEU A 125 0.37 18.82 -8.23
N VAL A 126 0.78 18.72 -6.96
CA VAL A 126 0.06 17.95 -5.95
C VAL A 126 -0.63 18.89 -4.96
N THR A 127 -1.72 18.42 -4.35
CA THR A 127 -2.45 19.14 -3.30
C THR A 127 -2.61 18.25 -2.07
N ALA A 128 -2.26 18.77 -0.89
CA ALA A 128 -2.51 18.08 0.38
C ALA A 128 -4.02 18.03 0.67
N GLN A 129 -4.52 16.85 1.05
CA GLN A 129 -5.89 16.66 1.51
C GLN A 129 -5.97 16.55 3.04
N GLU A 130 -4.94 15.99 3.65
CA GLU A 130 -4.79 15.85 5.10
C GLU A 130 -3.51 16.56 5.57
N GLU A 131 -3.42 16.88 6.86
CA GLU A 131 -2.22 17.49 7.44
C GLU A 131 -1.11 16.44 7.64
N PHE A 132 0.13 16.79 7.29
CA PHE A 132 1.27 15.90 7.51
C PHE A 132 2.60 16.64 7.47
N ASP A 133 3.62 16.02 8.06
CA ASP A 133 4.99 16.48 7.94
C ASP A 133 5.66 15.86 6.69
N ASP A 134 6.03 16.73 5.77
CA ASP A 134 6.72 16.40 4.53
C ASP A 134 8.22 16.67 4.66
N ILE A 135 9.00 16.03 3.78
CA ILE A 135 10.44 16.26 3.64
C ILE A 135 10.67 16.65 2.18
N THR A 136 11.13 17.87 1.94
CA THR A 136 11.43 18.35 0.59
C THR A 136 12.65 17.64 0.00
N GLU A 137 12.88 17.82 -1.30
CA GLU A 137 14.08 17.29 -2.00
C GLU A 137 15.38 17.71 -1.30
N ASP A 138 15.43 18.92 -0.74
CA ASP A 138 16.57 19.45 0.02
C ASP A 138 16.71 18.87 1.44
N GLY A 139 15.84 17.93 1.83
CA GLY A 139 15.81 17.33 3.16
C GLY A 139 15.17 18.22 4.24
N SER A 140 14.60 19.36 3.85
CA SER A 140 13.95 20.27 4.80
C SER A 140 12.57 19.74 5.21
N LYS A 141 12.30 19.74 6.51
CA LYS A 141 10.97 19.38 7.02
C LYS A 141 10.00 20.53 6.78
N VAL A 142 8.88 20.22 6.15
CA VAL A 142 7.81 21.19 5.88
C VAL A 142 6.50 20.61 6.38
N HIS A 143 5.82 21.37 7.25
CA HIS A 143 4.48 21.01 7.70
C HIS A 143 3.47 21.42 6.61
N ARG A 144 2.71 20.45 6.09
CA ARG A 144 1.70 20.66 5.04
C ARG A 144 0.31 20.64 5.67
N THR A 145 -0.51 21.61 5.28
CA THR A 145 -1.91 21.73 5.69
C THR A 145 -2.85 21.43 4.51
N PRO A 146 -4.10 21.01 4.75
CA PRO A 146 -5.06 20.75 3.69
C PRO A 146 -5.23 21.95 2.75
N GLY A 147 -5.12 21.69 1.45
CA GLY A 147 -5.20 22.71 0.39
C GLY A 147 -3.84 23.26 -0.06
N ASP A 148 -2.75 23.00 0.66
CA ASP A 148 -1.40 23.36 0.23
C ASP A 148 -1.05 22.70 -1.10
N ARG A 149 -0.38 23.45 -1.98
CA ARG A 149 0.01 23.01 -3.32
C ARG A 149 1.50 23.21 -3.56
N TRP A 150 2.15 22.22 -4.15
CA TRP A 150 3.54 22.30 -4.55
C TRP A 150 3.79 21.45 -5.79
N MET A 151 4.93 21.69 -6.43
CA MET A 151 5.38 20.92 -7.59
C MET A 151 6.41 19.88 -7.17
N ILE A 152 6.39 18.74 -7.84
CA ILE A 152 7.39 17.68 -7.77
C ILE A 152 7.97 17.58 -9.16
N HIS A 153 9.27 17.80 -9.30
CA HIS A 153 9.94 17.86 -10.60
C HIS A 153 10.60 16.51 -10.92
N GLY A 154 10.56 16.11 -12.20
CA GLY A 154 11.37 14.99 -12.66
C GLY A 154 12.85 15.37 -12.86
N PRO A 155 13.76 14.40 -13.06
CA PRO A 155 13.48 12.97 -13.23
C PRO A 155 13.33 12.23 -11.89
N THR A 156 12.14 11.69 -11.61
CA THR A 156 11.87 10.96 -10.36
C THR A 156 10.69 9.99 -10.53
N ASP A 157 10.67 8.93 -9.74
CA ASP A 157 9.55 8.01 -9.60
C ASP A 157 8.71 8.37 -8.36
N TYR A 158 7.56 8.99 -8.61
CA TYR A 158 6.71 9.48 -7.54
C TYR A 158 5.65 8.44 -7.12
N ILE A 159 5.73 8.02 -5.86
CA ILE A 159 4.67 7.24 -5.21
C ILE A 159 3.84 8.19 -4.34
N PRO A 160 2.53 8.39 -4.65
CA PRO A 160 1.68 9.29 -3.90
C PRO A 160 1.46 8.79 -2.47
N ARG A 161 1.54 9.71 -1.50
CA ARG A 161 1.17 9.43 -0.12
C ARG A 161 -0.35 9.41 0.06
N THR A 162 -0.82 8.80 1.14
CA THR A 162 -2.25 8.71 1.49
C THR A 162 -2.90 10.05 1.78
N GLU A 163 -2.11 11.04 2.21
CA GLU A 163 -2.56 12.39 2.56
C GLU A 163 -2.67 13.32 1.33
N ILE A 164 -2.21 12.86 0.16
CA ILE A 164 -2.27 13.60 -1.10
C ILE A 164 -3.63 13.40 -1.75
N GLY A 165 -4.27 14.50 -2.15
CA GLY A 165 -5.54 14.48 -2.87
C GLY A 165 -5.34 14.55 -4.37
N ASN A 166 -5.46 15.76 -4.93
CA ASN A 166 -5.41 15.96 -6.38
C ASN A 166 -3.96 15.99 -6.90
N ILE A 167 -3.72 15.30 -8.01
CA ILE A 167 -2.43 15.24 -8.71
C ILE A 167 -2.67 15.65 -10.17
N GLN A 168 -1.95 16.66 -10.63
CA GLN A 168 -2.00 17.12 -12.02
C GLN A 168 -0.62 17.03 -12.65
N ARG A 169 -0.52 16.29 -13.76
CA ARG A 169 0.70 16.24 -14.57
C ARG A 169 0.86 17.53 -15.37
N ARG A 170 2.07 18.09 -15.35
CA ARG A 170 2.48 19.30 -16.04
C ARG A 170 3.74 18.99 -16.84
N LYS A 171 3.83 19.60 -18.01
CA LYS A 171 5.00 19.54 -18.87
C LYS A 171 5.61 20.92 -18.97
N ALA A 172 6.94 20.99 -18.92
CA ALA A 172 7.68 22.21 -19.17
C ALA A 172 7.33 22.72 -20.58
N THR A 173 7.09 24.02 -20.69
CA THR A 173 6.92 24.66 -21.99
C THR A 173 8.30 25.15 -22.43
N PRO A 174 8.95 24.51 -23.42
CA PRO A 174 10.21 25.01 -23.94
C PRO A 174 9.94 26.38 -24.58
N LEU A 175 10.87 27.32 -24.38
CA LEU A 175 10.84 28.65 -24.99
C LEU A 175 12.05 28.78 -25.89
N ASN A 176 11.83 29.08 -27.17
CA ASN A 176 12.90 29.38 -28.12
C ASN A 176 13.42 30.82 -27.96
N GLU A 177 14.48 31.15 -28.70
CA GLU A 177 14.97 32.53 -28.83
C GLU A 177 13.84 33.46 -29.31
N ASN A 178 13.66 34.60 -28.63
CA ASN A 178 12.59 35.56 -28.85
C ASN A 178 11.16 35.08 -28.49
N GLU A 179 10.99 33.94 -27.83
CA GLU A 179 9.70 33.53 -27.25
C GLU A 179 9.58 33.96 -25.78
N GLY A 180 8.34 34.16 -25.33
CA GLY A 180 8.05 34.44 -23.94
C GLY A 180 6.67 33.97 -23.52
N ILE A 181 6.53 33.73 -22.21
CA ILE A 181 5.30 33.29 -21.58
C ILE A 181 4.88 34.28 -20.50
N TYR A 182 3.57 34.56 -20.43
CA TYR A 182 2.98 35.31 -19.34
C TYR A 182 2.46 34.33 -18.28
N VAL A 183 2.98 34.46 -17.07
CA VAL A 183 2.57 33.63 -15.93
C VAL A 183 1.83 34.52 -14.94
N ARG A 184 0.61 34.12 -14.62
CA ARG A 184 -0.22 34.78 -13.61
C ARG A 184 -0.17 34.02 -12.30
N ASN A 185 0.19 34.70 -11.22
CA ASN A 185 0.05 34.17 -9.88
C ASN A 185 -1.46 34.11 -9.53
N VAL A 186 -1.97 32.92 -9.25
CA VAL A 186 -3.40 32.71 -8.95
C VAL A 186 -3.85 33.23 -7.59
N GLN A 187 -2.94 33.41 -6.63
CA GLN A 187 -3.23 33.97 -5.31
C GLN A 187 -3.15 35.50 -5.30
N SER A 188 -2.07 36.09 -5.82
CA SER A 188 -1.89 37.54 -5.83
C SER A 188 -2.52 38.24 -7.04
N GLY A 189 -2.81 37.49 -8.10
CA GLY A 189 -3.30 38.02 -9.37
C GLY A 189 -2.22 38.67 -10.25
N GLN A 190 -0.99 38.81 -9.75
CA GLN A 190 0.13 39.45 -10.44
C GLN A 190 0.51 38.67 -11.71
N VAL A 191 0.75 39.39 -12.81
CA VAL A 191 1.19 38.81 -14.09
C VAL A 191 2.64 39.20 -14.32
N ASN A 192 3.49 38.20 -14.50
CA ASN A 192 4.90 38.36 -14.84
C ASN A 192 5.16 37.78 -16.23
N GLN A 193 6.06 38.42 -16.99
CA GLN A 193 6.53 37.92 -18.28
C GLN A 193 7.90 37.26 -18.09
N TYR A 194 8.07 36.08 -18.69
CA TYR A 194 9.33 35.37 -18.78
C TYR A 194 9.66 35.17 -20.25
N SER A 195 10.81 35.64 -20.72
CA SER A 195 11.25 35.51 -22.12
C SER A 195 12.72 35.15 -22.20
N THR A 196 13.08 34.40 -23.23
CA THR A 196 14.48 34.13 -23.57
C THR A 196 15.05 35.34 -24.30
N VAL A 197 16.28 35.74 -23.95
CA VAL A 197 17.03 36.85 -24.58
C VAL A 197 17.60 36.41 -25.91
#